data_AF-X0YNH8-F1
#
_entry.id   AF-X0YNH8-F1
#
_cell.length_a   1.000
_cell.length_b   1.000
_cell.length_c   1.000
_cell.angle_alpha   90.00
_cell.angle_beta   90.00
_cell.angle_gamma   90.00
#
_symmetry.space_group_name_H-M   'P 1'
#
loop_
_entity.id
_entity.type
_entity.pdbx_description
1 polymer ?
#
loop_
_entity_poly.entity_id
_entity_poly.type
_entity_poly.pdbx_seq_one_letter_code
_entity_poly.pdbx_strand_id
1 'polypeptide(L)'
;VFSTLVLTFSITSSFDFVLLKSIPIRDLYVSITRRKEDGYPDGSWYPEHKLTLKRAIYSYTFEGAYASGDEDIKGSIDVGKLADLVVLSENIFKISPKDILNADVCYTILNGNIIYSK
;
A
#
# COMPACT_ATOMS: atom_id res chain seq x y z
N VAL A 1 -18.66 4.22 -12.74
CA VAL A 1 -18.64 3.82 -11.31
C VAL A 1 -17.17 3.70 -10.93
N PHE A 2 -16.58 4.74 -10.36
CA PHE A 2 -15.11 4.86 -10.22
C PHE A 2 -14.54 3.68 -9.41
N SER A 3 -13.70 2.88 -10.05
CA SER A 3 -13.02 1.69 -9.53
C SER A 3 -11.81 2.00 -8.64
N THR A 4 -11.76 3.22 -8.10
CA THR A 4 -10.61 3.83 -7.46
C THR A 4 -10.53 3.45 -5.98
N LEU A 5 -9.37 2.95 -5.52
CA LEU A 5 -9.12 2.67 -4.10
C LEU A 5 -8.27 3.79 -3.49
N VAL A 6 -8.65 4.24 -2.29
CA VAL A 6 -7.92 5.20 -1.48
C VAL A 6 -7.29 4.48 -0.29
N LEU A 7 -5.97 4.59 -0.13
CA LEU A 7 -5.22 4.02 0.99
C LEU A 7 -4.43 5.11 1.67
N THR A 8 -4.41 5.10 3.00
CA THR A 8 -3.41 5.85 3.77
C THR A 8 -2.09 5.10 3.75
N PHE A 9 -0.93 5.76 3.78
CA PHE A 9 0.37 5.08 3.96
C PHE A 9 1.15 5.84 5.03
N SER A 10 1.78 5.11 5.95
CA SER A 10 2.62 5.74 6.96
C SER A 10 4.02 5.92 6.38
N ILE A 11 4.50 7.17 6.33
CA ILE A 11 5.86 7.51 5.86
C ILE A 11 6.95 7.02 6.85
N THR A 12 6.58 6.38 7.98
CA THR A 12 7.54 6.01 9.04
C THR A 12 8.20 4.65 8.93
N SER A 13 7.81 3.77 7.99
CA SER A 13 8.72 2.67 7.64
C SER A 13 9.94 3.30 6.97
N SER A 14 11.17 2.81 7.19
CA SER A 14 12.45 3.38 6.72
C SER A 14 12.62 3.57 5.20
N PHE A 15 11.54 3.61 4.44
CA PHE A 15 11.43 3.91 3.03
C PHE A 15 10.73 5.26 2.86
N ASP A 16 11.47 6.26 2.38
CA ASP A 16 10.92 7.54 1.95
C ASP A 16 9.94 7.33 0.78
N PHE A 17 8.66 7.10 1.10
CA PHE A 17 7.57 6.78 0.16
C PHE A 17 7.24 7.90 -0.85
N VAL A 18 7.91 9.05 -0.74
CA VAL A 18 7.63 10.25 -1.55
C VAL A 18 8.15 10.13 -2.99
N LEU A 19 9.10 9.23 -3.29
CA LEU A 19 9.79 9.24 -4.59
C LEU A 19 9.69 7.95 -5.43
N LEU A 20 9.19 6.84 -4.89
CA LEU A 20 9.33 5.54 -5.56
C LEU A 20 7.98 4.91 -5.88
N LYS A 21 7.46 5.28 -7.06
CA LYS A 21 6.21 4.80 -7.69
C LYS A 21 6.04 3.26 -7.70
N SER A 22 7.11 2.48 -7.65
CA SER A 22 7.09 1.02 -7.84
C SER A 22 7.26 0.18 -6.58
N ILE A 23 7.80 0.72 -5.50
CA ILE A 23 8.18 -0.08 -4.32
C ILE A 23 6.96 -0.57 -3.53
N PRO A 24 5.93 0.26 -3.23
CA PRO A 24 4.84 -0.17 -2.35
C PRO A 24 3.95 -1.24 -2.97
N ILE A 25 3.64 -1.11 -4.26
CA ILE A 25 2.80 -2.08 -5.00
C ILE A 25 3.53 -3.42 -5.16
N ARG A 26 4.83 -3.38 -5.46
CA ARG A 26 5.67 -4.58 -5.58
C ARG A 26 5.79 -5.28 -4.23
N ASP A 27 6.04 -4.55 -3.17
CA ASP A 27 6.17 -5.12 -1.82
C ASP A 27 4.84 -5.70 -1.33
N LEU A 28 3.73 -5.02 -1.64
CA LEU A 28 2.40 -5.55 -1.39
C LEU A 28 2.18 -6.88 -2.14
N TYR A 29 2.51 -6.94 -3.43
CA TYR A 29 2.45 -8.17 -4.22
C TYR A 29 3.31 -9.30 -3.60
N VAL A 30 4.56 -9.00 -3.22
CA VAL A 30 5.47 -9.97 -2.61
C VAL A 30 4.94 -10.43 -1.25
N SER A 31 4.32 -9.56 -0.45
CA SER A 31 3.81 -9.91 0.88
C SER A 31 2.63 -10.90 0.82
N ILE A 32 1.77 -10.78 -0.18
CA ILE A 32 0.57 -11.63 -0.33
C ILE A 32 0.83 -12.88 -1.17
N THR A 33 1.77 -12.81 -2.12
CA THR A 33 2.08 -13.95 -3.01
C THR A 33 3.31 -14.72 -2.55
N ARG A 34 4.24 -14.06 -1.85
CA ARG A 34 5.59 -14.55 -1.53
C ARG A 34 6.34 -15.00 -2.78
N ARG A 35 6.18 -14.25 -3.86
CA ARG A 35 6.82 -14.44 -5.16
C ARG A 35 7.35 -13.13 -5.68
N LYS A 36 8.39 -13.19 -6.50
CA LYS A 36 8.83 -12.07 -7.34
C LYS A 36 7.91 -11.90 -8.55
N GLU A 37 8.01 -10.75 -9.19
CA GLU A 37 7.26 -10.41 -10.40
C GLU A 37 7.63 -11.30 -11.58
N ASP A 38 8.88 -11.78 -11.62
CA ASP A 38 9.37 -12.78 -12.60
C ASP A 38 8.74 -14.17 -12.40
N GLY A 39 7.93 -14.35 -11.36
CA GLY A 39 7.26 -15.60 -11.03
C GLY A 39 8.07 -16.55 -10.16
N TYR A 40 9.33 -16.25 -9.84
CA TYR A 40 10.18 -17.05 -8.94
C TYR A 40 9.81 -16.82 -7.46
N PRO A 41 9.80 -17.86 -6.61
CA PRO A 41 10.07 -19.27 -6.91
C PRO A 41 8.88 -19.94 -7.61
N ASP A 42 9.10 -21.10 -8.21
CA ASP A 42 7.99 -21.91 -8.73
C ASP A 42 7.16 -22.41 -7.54
N GLY A 43 6.02 -21.75 -7.29
CA GLY A 43 5.29 -21.81 -6.03
C GLY A 43 5.38 -20.51 -5.23
N SER A 44 5.79 -20.56 -3.97
CA SER A 44 5.87 -19.38 -3.09
C SER A 44 6.87 -19.63 -1.96
N TRP A 45 7.62 -18.60 -1.54
CA TRP A 45 8.51 -18.72 -0.39
C TRP A 45 7.73 -18.71 0.92
N TYR A 46 7.90 -19.73 1.75
CA TYR A 46 7.23 -19.82 3.06
C TYR A 46 5.73 -19.51 2.95
N PRO A 47 4.96 -20.34 2.21
CA PRO A 47 3.55 -20.07 1.91
C PRO A 47 2.68 -19.87 3.16
N GLU A 48 3.07 -20.44 4.30
CA GLU A 48 2.47 -20.26 5.62
C GLU A 48 2.57 -18.83 6.16
N HIS A 49 3.51 -18.02 5.66
CA HIS A 49 3.70 -16.61 6.04
C HIS A 49 3.08 -15.63 5.04
N LYS A 50 2.26 -16.10 4.09
CA LYS A 50 1.49 -15.21 3.21
C LYS A 50 0.54 -14.36 4.03
N LEU A 51 0.58 -13.06 3.78
CA LEU A 51 -0.40 -12.14 4.36
C LEU A 51 -1.66 -12.11 3.49
N THR A 52 -2.81 -11.94 4.13
CA THR A 52 -3.99 -11.48 3.40
C THR A 52 -3.77 -10.05 2.93
N LEU A 53 -4.39 -9.65 1.81
CA LEU A 53 -4.26 -8.28 1.30
C LEU A 53 -4.59 -7.22 2.36
N LYS A 54 -5.67 -7.43 3.12
CA LYS A 54 -6.07 -6.53 4.20
C LYS A 54 -4.99 -6.45 5.30
N ARG A 55 -4.38 -7.57 5.67
CA ARG A 55 -3.31 -7.60 6.69
C ARG A 55 -2.04 -6.92 6.19
N ALA A 56 -1.67 -7.15 4.94
CA ALA A 56 -0.52 -6.50 4.32
C ALA A 56 -0.71 -4.98 4.28
N ILE A 57 -1.85 -4.49 3.80
CA ILE A 57 -2.19 -3.06 3.84
C ILE A 57 -2.07 -2.55 5.28
N TYR A 58 -2.74 -3.20 6.24
CA TYR A 58 -2.69 -2.79 7.64
C TYR A 58 -1.26 -2.66 8.20
N SER A 59 -0.34 -3.57 7.82
CA SER A 59 1.07 -3.48 8.23
C SER A 59 1.80 -2.26 7.64
N TYR A 60 1.49 -1.88 6.40
CA TYR A 60 2.08 -0.70 5.74
C TYR A 60 1.43 0.62 6.17
N THR A 61 0.25 0.57 6.79
CA THR A 61 -0.50 1.78 7.17
C THR A 61 -0.46 2.00 8.68
N PHE A 62 -1.21 1.20 9.43
CA PHE A 62 -1.46 1.42 10.84
C PHE A 62 -0.27 0.94 11.67
N GLU A 63 0.25 -0.25 11.41
CA GLU A 63 1.36 -0.77 12.23
C GLU A 63 2.63 0.06 12.08
N GLY A 64 2.86 0.65 10.89
CA GLY A 64 3.93 1.62 10.69
C GLY A 64 3.74 2.92 11.49
N ALA A 65 2.50 3.41 11.62
CA ALA A 65 2.19 4.58 12.47
C ALA A 65 2.30 4.25 13.96
N TYR A 66 1.79 3.08 14.36
CA TYR A 66 1.88 2.58 15.73
C TYR A 66 3.33 2.37 16.18
N ALA A 67 4.17 1.81 15.31
CA ALA A 67 5.59 1.62 15.60
C ALA A 67 6.34 2.95 15.81
N SER A 68 5.85 4.05 15.24
CA SER A 68 6.42 5.39 15.45
C SER A 68 5.72 6.22 16.52
N GLY A 69 4.67 5.72 17.16
CA GLY A 69 3.86 6.47 18.12
C GLY A 69 2.99 7.56 17.47
N ASP A 70 2.76 7.46 16.15
CA ASP A 70 1.99 8.42 15.35
C ASP A 70 0.59 7.89 15.01
N GLU A 71 0.14 6.80 15.62
CA GLU A 71 -1.16 6.17 15.32
C GLU A 71 -2.34 7.10 15.56
N ASP A 72 -2.22 8.08 16.47
CA ASP A 72 -3.28 9.06 16.73
C ASP A 72 -3.38 10.13 15.64
N ILE A 73 -2.31 10.33 14.85
CA ILE A 73 -2.24 11.38 13.83
C ILE A 73 -2.30 10.85 12.39
N LYS A 74 -1.90 9.60 12.13
CA LYS A 74 -1.86 9.00 10.78
C LYS A 74 -2.03 7.48 10.79
N GLY A 75 -1.99 6.86 9.61
CA GLY A 75 -2.03 5.40 9.45
C GLY A 75 -3.41 4.77 9.32
N SER A 76 -4.49 5.55 9.42
CA SER A 76 -5.87 5.15 9.09
C SER A 76 -6.66 6.33 8.53
N ILE A 77 -7.79 6.03 7.87
CA ILE A 77 -8.72 7.03 7.36
C ILE A 77 -9.79 7.27 8.43
N ASP A 78 -9.54 8.21 9.33
CA ASP A 78 -10.45 8.58 10.41
C ASP A 78 -10.49 10.11 10.56
N VAL A 79 -11.61 10.64 11.06
CA VAL A 79 -11.77 12.07 11.31
C VAL A 79 -10.78 12.53 12.37
N GLY A 80 -10.05 13.62 12.09
CA GLY A 80 -9.05 14.19 12.99
C GLY A 80 -7.61 13.80 12.67
N LYS A 81 -7.38 12.82 11.78
CA LYS A 81 -6.05 12.43 11.31
C LYS A 81 -5.61 13.22 10.08
N LEU A 82 -4.30 13.18 9.80
CA LEU A 82 -3.70 13.75 8.60
C LEU A 82 -4.29 13.08 7.35
N ALA A 83 -4.61 13.89 6.35
CA ALA A 83 -5.12 13.44 5.06
C ALA A 83 -3.95 13.01 4.14
N ASP A 84 -3.24 11.96 4.57
CA ASP A 84 -2.17 11.29 3.83
C ASP A 84 -2.76 10.10 3.09
N LEU A 85 -2.96 10.24 1.77
CA LEU A 85 -3.71 9.30 0.95
C LEU A 85 -3.00 9.04 -0.38
N VAL A 86 -3.10 7.80 -0.85
CA VAL A 86 -2.72 7.36 -2.18
C VAL A 86 -3.96 6.82 -2.86
N VAL A 87 -4.13 7.22 -4.12
CA VAL A 87 -5.27 6.86 -4.95
C VAL A 87 -4.77 5.96 -6.07
N LEU A 88 -5.32 4.74 -6.17
CA LEU A 88 -4.93 3.76 -7.18
C LEU A 88 -5.89 3.72 -8.37
N SER A 89 -5.36 3.41 -9.56
CA SER A 89 -6.14 3.25 -10.79
C SER A 89 -7.14 2.09 -10.73
N GLU A 90 -6.86 1.10 -9.88
CA GLU A 90 -7.64 -0.11 -9.72
C GLU A 90 -7.99 -0.40 -8.27
N ASN A 91 -9.10 -1.12 -8.08
CA ASN A 91 -9.46 -1.64 -6.78
C ASN A 91 -8.75 -2.97 -6.55
N ILE A 92 -7.61 -2.91 -5.86
CA ILE A 92 -6.77 -4.08 -5.59
C ILE A 92 -7.45 -5.18 -4.75
N PHE A 93 -8.60 -4.90 -4.10
CA PHE A 93 -9.41 -5.92 -3.41
C PHE A 93 -10.29 -6.76 -4.35
N LYS A 94 -10.45 -6.34 -5.61
CA LYS A 94 -11.36 -6.98 -6.58
C LYS A 94 -10.65 -7.64 -7.76
N ILE A 95 -9.33 -7.56 -7.81
CA ILE A 95 -8.50 -8.11 -8.89
C ILE A 95 -7.62 -9.24 -8.37
N SER A 96 -7.01 -9.99 -9.28
CA SER A 96 -6.09 -11.06 -8.86
C SER A 96 -4.81 -10.44 -8.28
N PRO A 97 -4.10 -11.15 -7.38
CA PRO A 97 -2.82 -10.68 -6.87
C PRO A 97 -1.82 -10.28 -7.96
N LYS A 98 -1.81 -10.98 -9.10
CA LYS A 98 -0.91 -10.69 -10.23
C LYS A 98 -1.24 -9.34 -10.88
N ASP A 99 -2.51 -8.99 -10.95
CA ASP A 99 -2.97 -7.74 -11.58
C ASP A 99 -2.68 -6.51 -10.72
N ILE A 100 -2.42 -6.69 -9.42
CA ILE A 100 -2.01 -5.60 -8.52
C ILE A 100 -0.75 -4.89 -9.03
N LEU A 101 0.15 -5.61 -9.70
CA LEU A 101 1.36 -5.02 -10.30
C LEU A 101 1.06 -4.02 -11.43
N ASN A 102 -0.14 -4.06 -12.02
CA ASN A 102 -0.58 -3.13 -13.05
C ASN A 102 -1.26 -1.88 -12.46
N ALA A 103 -1.57 -1.87 -11.15
CA ALA A 103 -2.19 -0.74 -10.51
C ALA A 103 -1.21 0.45 -10.46
N ASP A 104 -1.62 1.57 -11.04
CA ASP A 104 -0.89 2.82 -11.00
C ASP A 104 -1.34 3.68 -9.82
N VAL A 105 -0.41 4.45 -9.27
CA VAL A 105 -0.77 5.59 -8.41
C VAL A 105 -1.28 6.73 -9.29
N CYS A 106 -2.54 7.09 -9.13
CA CYS A 106 -3.17 8.23 -9.78
C CYS A 106 -2.90 9.54 -9.05
N TYR A 107 -2.99 9.52 -7.71
CA TYR A 107 -2.76 10.68 -6.87
C TYR A 107 -2.01 10.31 -5.60
N THR A 108 -1.16 11.21 -5.13
CA THR A 108 -0.62 11.21 -3.77
C THR A 108 -1.02 12.52 -3.11
N ILE A 109 -1.69 12.42 -1.98
CA ILE A 109 -2.17 13.51 -1.15
C ILE A 109 -1.40 13.44 0.16
N LEU A 110 -0.77 14.54 0.54
CA LEU A 110 -0.02 14.67 1.78
C LEU A 110 -0.58 15.87 2.55
N ASN A 111 -1.00 15.67 3.80
CA ASN A 111 -1.64 16.69 4.62
C ASN A 111 -2.78 17.42 3.90
N GLY A 112 -3.56 16.69 3.10
CA GLY A 112 -4.69 17.24 2.32
C GLY A 112 -4.30 17.96 1.04
N ASN A 113 -3.01 18.06 0.72
CA ASN A 113 -2.52 18.67 -0.52
C ASN A 113 -2.11 17.60 -1.53
N ILE A 114 -2.55 17.73 -2.78
CA ILE A 114 -2.11 16.84 -3.85
C ILE A 114 -0.65 17.18 -4.18
N ILE A 115 0.27 16.26 -3.87
CA ILE A 115 1.70 16.40 -4.18
C ILE A 115 2.10 15.64 -5.45
N TYR A 116 1.26 14.71 -5.90
CA TYR A 116 1.44 13.98 -7.15
C TYR A 116 0.10 13.74 -7.83
N SER A 117 0.08 13.90 -9.16
CA SER A 117 -1.00 13.49 -10.05
C SER A 117 -0.37 12.90 -11.30
N LYS A 118 -0.91 11.78 -11.77
CA LYS A 118 -0.63 11.22 -13.09
C LYS A 118 -1.47 11.91 -14.17
#